data_AF-A0A925SKA9-F1
#
_entry.id   AF-A0A925SKA9-F1
#
_cell.length_a   1.000
_cell.length_b   1.000
_cell.length_c   1.000
_cell.angle_alpha   90.00
_cell.angle_beta   90.00
_cell.angle_gamma   90.00
#
_symmetry.space_group_name_H-M   'P 1'
#
loop_
_entity.id
_entity.type
_entity.pdbx_description
1 polymer ?
#
loop_
_entity_poly.entity_id
_entity_poly.type
_entity_poly.pdbx_seq_one_letter_code
_entity_poly.pdbx_strand_id
1 'polypeptide(L)'
;MRSRPIPSPIPGPSRLRRGMTLVEMLIAVTISGVVMTGMLSVFIQALKIYDYDKKKLMINRHIRKFTSELTESATFANYALIYPDFTTRKNIVTVTNPETGVITTVGVTLQKEDGQSGDMLVLAYVDPDDDTKIQRLVGYYRAAENSNDVNSKGPVRRFELEFSPSSSSPAVDLLPATSTINTWPEVIELSQGLSDGRLFHNFYGRSVMVKGEIIQGDGKGTRMATNTYNFTISPRG
;
A
#
# COMPACT_ATOMS: atom_id res chain seq x y z
N MET A 1 14.07 97.74 20.38
CA MET A 1 14.71 96.41 20.22
C MET A 1 15.59 96.12 21.44
N ARG A 2 15.14 95.23 22.32
CA ARG A 2 15.99 94.50 23.28
C ARG A 2 15.31 93.15 23.51
N SER A 3 15.95 92.10 23.00
CA SER A 3 15.49 90.71 22.99
C SER A 3 15.36 90.18 24.42
N ARG A 4 14.19 89.61 24.74
CA ARG A 4 13.96 88.88 25.98
C ARG A 4 14.57 87.47 25.86
N PRO A 5 15.21 86.93 26.92
CA PRO A 5 15.81 85.61 26.88
C PRO A 5 14.73 84.52 26.98
N ILE A 6 14.94 83.45 26.22
CA ILE A 6 14.09 82.26 26.14
C ILE A 6 14.30 81.41 27.41
N PRO A 7 13.25 80.90 28.08
CA PRO A 7 13.41 80.02 29.23
C PRO A 7 13.89 78.62 28.81
N SER A 8 14.83 78.07 29.57
CA SER A 8 15.40 76.73 29.39
C SER A 8 14.37 75.61 29.65
N PRO A 9 14.53 74.43 29.04
CA PRO A 9 13.59 73.32 29.20
C PRO A 9 13.74 72.65 30.57
N ILE A 10 12.61 72.34 31.19
CA ILE A 10 12.51 71.61 32.46
C ILE A 10 13.05 70.17 32.26
N PRO A 11 14.00 69.69 33.09
CA PRO A 11 14.46 68.31 33.01
C PRO A 11 13.33 67.36 33.46
N GLY A 12 12.88 66.51 32.55
CA GLY A 12 11.92 65.44 32.87
C GLY A 12 12.52 64.42 33.86
N PRO A 13 11.69 63.75 34.67
CA PRO A 13 12.16 62.81 35.67
C PRO A 13 12.99 61.69 35.03
N SER A 14 14.23 61.53 35.50
CA SER A 14 15.09 60.43 35.12
C SER A 14 14.44 59.12 35.55
N ARG A 15 14.12 58.27 34.58
CA ARG A 15 13.67 56.89 34.85
C ARG A 15 14.80 56.15 35.57
N LEU A 16 14.66 55.96 36.87
CA LEU A 16 15.51 55.09 37.68
C LEU A 16 15.51 53.68 37.06
N ARG A 17 16.63 53.31 36.41
CA ARG A 17 16.90 51.93 36.00
C ARG A 17 17.21 51.12 37.26
N ARG A 18 16.19 50.49 37.86
CA ARG A 18 16.41 49.46 38.89
C ARG A 18 16.91 48.18 38.20
N GLY A 19 18.05 47.66 38.65
CA GLY A 19 18.54 46.34 38.25
C GLY A 19 17.64 45.25 38.83
N MET A 20 17.41 44.18 38.07
CA MET A 20 16.64 43.03 38.56
C MET A 20 17.38 42.32 39.69
N THR A 21 16.64 41.92 40.72
CA THR A 21 17.17 41.13 41.82
C THR A 21 17.39 39.67 41.39
N LEU A 22 18.32 38.97 42.03
CA LEU A 22 18.63 37.56 41.73
C LEU A 22 17.38 36.66 41.85
N VAL A 23 16.50 36.97 42.80
CA VAL A 23 15.24 36.25 43.01
C VAL A 23 14.28 36.46 41.83
N GLU A 24 14.12 37.70 41.34
CA GLU A 24 13.29 37.98 40.16
C GLU A 24 13.81 37.25 38.92
N MET A 25 15.14 37.17 38.75
CA MET A 25 15.76 36.41 37.66
C MET A 25 15.48 34.90 37.77
N LEU A 26 15.55 34.32 38.96
CA LEU A 26 15.30 32.90 39.19
C LEU A 26 13.83 32.56 38.90
N ILE A 27 12.91 33.40 39.36
CA ILE A 27 11.48 33.26 39.07
C ILE A 27 11.23 33.36 37.56
N ALA A 28 11.80 34.36 36.87
CA ALA A 28 11.62 34.54 35.44
C ALA A 28 12.15 33.35 34.61
N VAL A 29 13.32 32.81 34.96
CA VAL A 29 13.90 31.63 34.31
C VAL A 29 13.03 30.39 34.54
N THR A 30 12.50 30.21 35.76
CA THR A 30 11.65 29.07 36.08
C THR A 30 10.35 29.10 35.28
N ILE A 31 9.67 30.26 35.24
CA ILE A 31 8.45 30.44 34.45
C ILE A 31 8.74 30.19 32.96
N SER A 32 9.84 30.75 32.45
CA SER A 32 10.22 30.57 31.03
C SER A 32 10.51 29.10 30.71
N GLY A 33 11.17 28.37 31.61
CA GLY A 33 11.47 26.95 31.44
C GLY A 33 10.21 26.08 31.41
N VAL A 34 9.23 26.36 32.28
CA VAL A 34 7.93 25.66 32.28
C VAL A 34 7.17 25.93 30.99
N VAL A 35 7.12 27.20 30.55
CA VAL A 35 6.47 27.57 29.28
C VAL A 35 7.12 26.88 28.09
N MET A 36 8.44 26.86 28.00
CA MET A 36 9.15 26.17 26.91
C MET A 36 8.92 24.67 26.92
N THR A 37 8.92 24.04 28.09
CA THR A 37 8.62 22.61 28.22
C THR A 37 7.18 22.31 27.77
N GLY A 38 6.21 23.15 28.15
CA GLY A 38 4.83 23.06 27.69
C GLY A 38 4.71 23.19 26.17
N MET A 39 5.39 24.18 25.59
CA MET A 39 5.40 24.41 24.14
C MET A 39 6.02 23.24 23.37
N LEU A 40 7.13 22.68 23.86
CA LEU A 40 7.78 21.53 23.25
C LEU A 40 6.88 20.29 23.29
N SER A 41 6.16 20.07 24.40
CA SER A 41 5.20 18.97 24.51
C SER A 41 4.07 19.08 23.47
N VAL A 42 3.49 20.27 23.31
CA VAL A 42 2.46 20.52 22.29
C VAL A 42 3.02 20.34 20.89
N PHE A 43 4.25 20.81 20.63
CA PHE A 43 4.89 20.65 19.33
C PHE A 43 5.13 19.17 18.96
N ILE A 44 5.63 18.36 19.90
CA ILE A 44 5.81 16.91 19.70
C ILE A 44 4.46 16.22 19.44
N GLN A 45 3.39 16.62 20.14
CA GLN A 45 2.06 16.10 19.90
C GLN A 45 1.54 16.49 18.50
N ALA A 46 1.76 17.74 18.07
CA ALA A 46 1.38 18.21 16.75
C ALA A 46 2.10 17.43 15.63
N LEU A 47 3.40 17.16 15.78
CA LEU A 47 4.15 16.33 14.82
C LEU A 47 3.57 14.90 14.73
N LYS A 48 3.24 14.28 15.86
CA LYS A 48 2.63 12.95 15.88
C LYS A 48 1.27 12.90 15.18
N ILE A 49 0.45 13.94 15.36
CA ILE A 49 -0.85 14.07 14.68
C ILE A 49 -0.63 14.26 13.18
N TYR A 50 0.28 15.16 12.79
CA TYR A 50 0.62 15.41 11.40
C TYR A 50 1.08 14.15 10.66
N ASP A 51 1.98 13.36 11.27
CA ASP A 51 2.44 12.10 10.68
C ASP A 51 1.31 11.09 10.52
N TYR A 52 0.40 11.01 11.48
CA TYR A 52 -0.75 10.13 11.41
C TYR A 52 -1.72 10.53 10.30
N ASP A 53 -2.03 11.82 10.17
CA ASP A 53 -2.92 12.32 9.12
C ASP A 53 -2.31 12.14 7.74
N LYS A 54 -1.00 12.39 7.59
CA LYS A 54 -0.26 12.10 6.36
C LYS A 54 -0.38 10.62 5.98
N LYS A 55 -0.14 9.70 6.91
CA LYS A 55 -0.29 8.25 6.67
C LYS A 55 -1.71 7.89 6.24
N LYS A 56 -2.74 8.45 6.88
CA LYS A 56 -4.14 8.22 6.53
C LYS A 56 -4.49 8.72 5.12
N LEU A 57 -3.97 9.88 4.73
CA LEU A 57 -4.15 10.42 3.38
C LEU A 57 -3.48 9.53 2.32
N MET A 58 -2.28 9.01 2.61
CA MET A 58 -1.57 8.10 1.71
C MET A 58 -2.35 6.80 1.50
N ILE A 59 -2.89 6.20 2.57
CA ILE A 59 -3.75 5.00 2.47
C ILE A 59 -4.96 5.28 1.58
N ASN A 60 -5.68 6.38 1.82
CA ASN A 60 -6.86 6.72 1.01
C ASN A 60 -6.52 6.92 -0.47
N ARG A 61 -5.36 7.52 -0.76
CA ARG A 61 -4.86 7.69 -2.12
C ARG A 61 -4.52 6.34 -2.75
N HIS A 62 -3.83 5.45 -2.03
CA HIS A 62 -3.46 4.12 -2.52
C HIS A 62 -4.70 3.25 -2.77
N ILE A 63 -5.70 3.27 -1.88
CA ILE A 63 -6.98 2.58 -2.10
C ILE A 63 -7.63 3.06 -3.38
N ARG A 64 -7.80 4.38 -3.54
CA ARG A 64 -8.44 4.94 -4.74
C ARG A 64 -7.69 4.58 -6.01
N LYS A 65 -6.36 4.68 -5.99
CA LYS A 65 -5.51 4.30 -7.13
C LYS A 65 -5.67 2.82 -7.46
N PHE A 66 -5.54 1.95 -6.47
CA PHE A 66 -5.68 0.50 -6.65
C PHE A 66 -7.07 0.11 -7.15
N THR A 67 -8.14 0.64 -6.55
CA THR A 67 -9.51 0.37 -7.02
C THR A 67 -9.72 0.88 -8.44
N SER A 68 -9.21 2.08 -8.78
CA SER A 68 -9.32 2.64 -10.13
C SER A 68 -8.60 1.77 -11.16
N GLU A 69 -7.34 1.42 -10.90
CA GLU A 69 -6.53 0.58 -11.80
C GLU A 69 -7.12 -0.84 -11.94
N LEU A 70 -7.59 -1.43 -10.83
CA LEU A 70 -8.19 -2.76 -10.86
C LEU A 70 -9.52 -2.74 -11.60
N THR A 71 -10.35 -1.71 -11.40
CA THR A 71 -11.64 -1.57 -12.10
C THR A 71 -11.42 -1.36 -13.59
N GLU A 72 -10.48 -0.49 -13.99
CA GLU A 72 -10.12 -0.26 -15.38
C GLU A 72 -9.64 -1.56 -16.03
N SER A 73 -8.70 -2.26 -15.39
CA SER A 73 -8.19 -3.53 -15.90
C SER A 73 -9.30 -4.59 -16.00
N ALA A 74 -10.11 -4.76 -14.95
CA ALA A 74 -11.18 -5.76 -14.92
C ALA A 74 -12.29 -5.48 -15.95
N THR A 75 -12.61 -4.21 -16.22
CA THR A 75 -13.69 -3.83 -17.15
C THR A 75 -13.41 -4.32 -18.57
N PHE A 76 -12.15 -4.33 -18.98
CA PHE A 76 -11.74 -4.75 -20.32
C PHE A 76 -11.26 -6.20 -20.37
N ALA A 77 -11.11 -6.87 -19.23
CA ALA A 77 -10.66 -8.26 -19.17
C ALA A 77 -11.79 -9.21 -19.56
N ASN A 78 -11.44 -10.26 -20.31
CA ASN A 78 -12.39 -11.30 -20.71
C ASN A 78 -12.67 -12.26 -19.56
N TYR A 79 -11.64 -12.67 -18.83
CA TYR A 79 -11.81 -13.55 -17.66
C TYR A 79 -10.74 -13.27 -16.59
N ALA A 80 -11.03 -13.70 -15.36
CA ALA A 80 -10.11 -13.63 -14.23
C ALA A 80 -9.76 -15.02 -13.71
N LEU A 81 -8.49 -15.21 -13.34
CA LEU A 81 -7.98 -16.40 -12.69
C LEU A 81 -7.34 -16.01 -11.36
N ILE A 82 -7.62 -16.77 -10.30
CA ILE A 82 -6.98 -16.59 -8.99
C ILE A 82 -6.01 -17.73 -8.76
N TYR A 83 -4.83 -17.40 -8.24
CA TYR A 83 -3.77 -18.32 -7.85
C TYR A 83 -3.44 -18.14 -6.37
N PRO A 84 -2.96 -19.19 -5.67
CA PRO A 84 -2.60 -19.13 -4.26
C PRO A 84 -1.55 -18.04 -3.99
N ASP A 85 -0.50 -18.00 -4.80
CA ASP A 85 0.61 -17.06 -4.67
C ASP A 85 1.38 -16.99 -6.00
N PHE A 86 2.18 -15.94 -6.17
CA PHE A 86 3.08 -15.75 -7.30
C PHE A 86 4.10 -16.89 -7.44
N THR A 87 4.59 -17.43 -6.32
CA THR A 87 5.62 -18.47 -6.31
C THR A 87 5.05 -19.89 -6.45
N THR A 88 3.93 -20.19 -5.79
CA THR A 88 3.33 -21.54 -5.73
C THR A 88 2.16 -21.73 -6.69
N ARG A 89 2.08 -20.96 -7.77
CA ARG A 89 1.00 -21.04 -8.77
C ARG A 89 0.96 -22.31 -9.62
N LYS A 90 2.06 -23.07 -9.67
CA LYS A 90 2.18 -24.37 -10.34
C LYS A 90 2.61 -25.43 -9.32
N ASN A 91 1.96 -26.59 -9.34
CA ASN A 91 2.44 -27.78 -8.65
C ASN A 91 3.10 -28.71 -9.66
N ILE A 92 4.22 -29.31 -9.30
CA ILE A 92 4.94 -30.22 -10.18
C ILE A 92 4.48 -31.64 -9.82
N VAL A 93 3.63 -32.25 -10.64
CA VAL A 93 3.16 -33.62 -10.43
C VAL A 93 3.93 -34.55 -11.35
N THR A 94 4.66 -35.49 -10.76
CA THR A 94 5.31 -36.57 -11.49
C THR A 94 4.30 -37.69 -11.72
N VAL A 95 3.79 -37.82 -12.93
CA VAL A 95 2.92 -38.92 -13.33
C VAL A 95 3.80 -40.01 -13.91
N THR A 96 3.81 -41.18 -13.27
CA THR A 96 4.44 -42.37 -13.85
C THR A 96 3.39 -43.05 -14.71
N ASN A 97 3.62 -43.13 -16.02
CA ASN A 97 2.71 -43.86 -16.89
C ASN A 97 2.85 -45.38 -16.60
N PRO A 98 1.78 -46.06 -16.14
CA PRO A 98 1.86 -47.47 -15.74
C PRO A 98 2.17 -48.41 -16.91
N GLU A 99 1.96 -48.00 -18.15
CA GLU A 99 2.18 -48.83 -19.34
C GLU A 99 3.59 -48.69 -19.93
N THR A 100 4.22 -47.52 -19.79
CA THR A 100 5.54 -47.24 -20.39
C THR A 100 6.65 -47.05 -19.36
N GLY A 101 6.32 -46.92 -18.07
CA GLY A 101 7.28 -46.67 -16.99
C GLY A 101 7.96 -45.29 -17.07
N VAL A 102 7.58 -44.44 -18.03
CA VAL A 102 8.13 -43.09 -18.20
C VAL A 102 7.54 -42.18 -17.12
N ILE A 103 8.42 -41.53 -16.37
CA ILE A 103 8.05 -40.48 -15.41
C ILE A 103 7.93 -39.18 -16.18
N THR A 104 6.70 -38.69 -16.33
CA THR A 104 6.42 -37.41 -16.96
C THR A 104 6.11 -36.39 -15.87
N THR A 105 6.92 -35.34 -15.82
CA THR A 105 6.72 -34.24 -14.88
C THR A 105 5.77 -33.21 -15.51
N VAL A 106 4.53 -33.14 -15.03
CA VAL A 106 3.51 -32.21 -15.53
C VAL A 106 3.26 -31.12 -14.49
N GLY A 107 3.38 -29.86 -14.91
CA GLY A 107 2.97 -28.72 -14.09
C GLY A 107 1.45 -28.65 -14.04
N VAL A 108 0.86 -29.01 -12.89
CA VAL A 108 -0.57 -28.83 -12.64
C VAL A 108 -0.80 -27.43 -12.09
N THR A 109 -1.69 -26.70 -12.74
CA THR A 109 -2.08 -25.35 -12.36
C THR A 109 -2.85 -25.39 -11.05
N LEU A 110 -2.45 -24.59 -10.05
CA LEU A 110 -3.19 -24.44 -8.79
C LEU A 110 -4.16 -23.27 -8.87
N GLN A 111 -4.99 -23.23 -9.91
CA GLN A 111 -6.05 -22.25 -9.99
C GLN A 111 -7.02 -22.46 -8.82
N LYS A 112 -7.49 -21.36 -8.23
CA LYS A 112 -8.43 -21.38 -7.12
C LYS A 112 -9.86 -21.42 -7.65
N GLU A 113 -10.58 -22.45 -7.23
CA GLU A 113 -11.98 -22.70 -7.57
C GLU A 113 -12.92 -21.75 -6.81
N ASP A 114 -14.22 -21.88 -7.04
CA ASP A 114 -15.23 -21.09 -6.34
C ASP A 114 -15.12 -21.23 -4.81
N GLY A 115 -15.29 -20.12 -4.11
CA GLY A 115 -15.15 -20.01 -2.65
C GLY A 115 -13.72 -20.10 -2.12
N GLN A 116 -12.71 -20.24 -2.99
CA GLN A 116 -11.31 -20.27 -2.57
C GLN A 116 -10.63 -18.90 -2.69
N SER A 117 -9.58 -18.71 -1.88
CA SER A 117 -8.82 -17.47 -1.82
C SER A 117 -7.36 -17.66 -2.24
N GLY A 118 -6.75 -16.57 -2.70
CA GLY A 118 -5.36 -16.52 -3.15
C GLY A 118 -4.77 -15.11 -3.14
N ASP A 119 -3.46 -15.03 -3.25
CA ASP A 119 -2.71 -13.76 -3.24
C ASP A 119 -2.34 -13.25 -4.62
N MET A 120 -2.75 -13.94 -5.68
CA MET A 120 -2.50 -13.53 -7.05
C MET A 120 -3.78 -13.59 -7.87
N LEU A 121 -4.12 -12.48 -8.51
CA LEU A 121 -5.19 -12.31 -9.48
C LEU A 121 -4.57 -12.06 -10.84
N VAL A 122 -5.06 -12.75 -11.86
CA VAL A 122 -4.67 -12.57 -13.26
C VAL A 122 -5.91 -12.26 -14.08
N LEU A 123 -5.84 -11.18 -14.83
CA LEU A 123 -6.84 -10.72 -15.77
C LEU A 123 -6.30 -10.98 -17.18
N ALA A 124 -7.05 -11.75 -17.96
CA ALA A 124 -6.67 -12.10 -19.31
C ALA A 124 -7.49 -11.35 -20.35
N TYR A 125 -6.80 -10.89 -21.39
CA TYR A 125 -7.36 -10.21 -22.55
C TYR A 125 -7.14 -11.10 -23.77
N VAL A 126 -8.22 -11.55 -24.36
CA VAL A 126 -8.17 -12.35 -25.59
C VAL A 126 -8.09 -11.44 -26.81
N ASP A 127 -7.55 -11.97 -27.89
CA ASP A 127 -7.48 -11.27 -29.16
C ASP A 127 -8.91 -11.05 -29.71
N PRO A 128 -9.28 -9.84 -30.18
CA PRO A 128 -10.59 -9.60 -30.80
C PRO A 128 -10.82 -10.45 -32.06
N ASP A 129 -9.77 -10.86 -32.75
CA ASP A 129 -9.87 -11.66 -33.98
C ASP A 129 -9.87 -13.18 -33.70
N ASP A 130 -9.41 -13.61 -32.52
CA ASP A 130 -9.31 -15.02 -32.12
C ASP A 130 -9.42 -15.18 -30.59
N ASP A 131 -10.60 -15.61 -30.12
CA ASP A 131 -10.92 -15.79 -28.70
C ASP A 131 -10.12 -16.89 -28.00
N THR A 132 -9.41 -17.73 -28.76
CA THR A 132 -8.52 -18.78 -28.22
C THR A 132 -7.14 -18.27 -27.88
N LYS A 133 -6.76 -17.06 -28.34
CA LYS A 133 -5.44 -16.48 -28.13
C LYS A 133 -5.46 -15.36 -27.11
N ILE A 134 -4.40 -15.29 -26.32
CA ILE A 134 -4.18 -14.26 -25.32
C ILE A 134 -3.29 -13.18 -25.92
N GLN A 135 -3.82 -11.95 -25.96
CA GLN A 135 -3.10 -10.77 -26.43
C GLN A 135 -2.38 -10.05 -25.28
N ARG A 136 -3.00 -10.01 -24.10
CA ARG A 136 -2.45 -9.32 -22.93
C ARG A 136 -2.81 -10.03 -21.63
N LEU A 137 -1.91 -9.97 -20.66
CA LEU A 137 -2.14 -10.40 -19.28
C LEU A 137 -1.80 -9.26 -18.32
N VAL A 138 -2.73 -8.94 -17.44
CA VAL A 138 -2.48 -8.02 -16.32
C VAL A 138 -2.68 -8.81 -15.04
N GLY A 139 -1.70 -8.80 -14.14
CA GLY A 139 -1.83 -9.50 -12.88
C GLY A 139 -1.46 -8.63 -11.69
N TYR A 140 -2.17 -8.88 -10.60
CA TYR A 140 -1.97 -8.26 -9.31
C TYR A 140 -1.62 -9.35 -8.32
N TYR A 141 -0.55 -9.16 -7.56
CA TYR A 141 -0.16 -10.13 -6.55
C TYR A 141 0.39 -9.46 -5.30
N ARG A 142 0.19 -10.10 -4.16
CA ARG A 142 0.79 -9.69 -2.90
C ARG A 142 2.13 -10.40 -2.73
N ALA A 143 3.22 -9.65 -2.70
CA ALA A 143 4.55 -10.17 -2.41
C ALA A 143 4.75 -10.29 -0.88
N ALA A 144 4.02 -11.22 -0.27
CA ALA A 144 4.14 -11.49 1.16
C ALA A 144 5.48 -12.20 1.46
N GLU A 145 6.14 -11.82 2.56
CA GLU A 145 7.38 -12.52 3.00
C GLU A 145 7.12 -14.00 3.25
N ASN A 146 5.97 -14.33 3.86
CA ASN A 146 5.53 -15.71 4.11
C ASN A 146 4.07 -15.90 3.70
N SER A 147 3.90 -16.41 2.49
CA SER A 147 2.59 -16.75 1.90
C SER A 147 1.69 -17.64 2.77
N ASN A 148 2.27 -18.49 3.63
CA ASN A 148 1.53 -19.42 4.48
C ASN A 148 1.14 -18.83 5.84
N ASP A 149 1.65 -17.65 6.19
CA ASP A 149 1.27 -16.95 7.42
C ASP A 149 0.12 -16.00 7.13
N VAL A 150 -1.00 -16.21 7.84
CA VAL A 150 -2.22 -15.39 7.76
C VAL A 150 -1.96 -13.92 8.10
N ASN A 151 -0.94 -13.66 8.92
CA ASN A 151 -0.54 -12.31 9.33
C ASN A 151 0.59 -11.75 8.47
N SER A 152 1.06 -12.48 7.46
CA SER A 152 2.12 -11.98 6.60
C SER A 152 1.63 -10.75 5.84
N LYS A 153 2.48 -9.74 5.82
CA LYS A 153 2.26 -8.48 5.14
C LYS A 153 3.15 -8.44 3.91
N GLY A 154 2.70 -7.72 2.89
CA GLY A 154 3.51 -7.50 1.71
C GLY A 154 2.92 -6.45 0.80
N PRO A 155 3.74 -5.82 -0.05
CA PRO A 155 3.26 -4.91 -1.07
C PRO A 155 2.40 -5.67 -2.09
N VAL A 156 1.40 -5.00 -2.63
CA VAL A 156 0.68 -5.45 -3.82
C VAL A 156 1.37 -4.86 -5.04
N ARG A 157 1.79 -5.74 -5.95
CA ARG A 157 2.49 -5.39 -7.18
C ARG A 157 1.64 -5.72 -8.39
N ARG A 158 1.89 -4.99 -9.48
CA ARG A 158 1.19 -5.17 -10.76
C ARG A 158 2.19 -5.52 -11.85
N PHE A 159 1.90 -6.55 -12.61
CA PHE A 159 2.59 -6.84 -13.87
C PHE A 159 1.63 -6.69 -15.05
N GLU A 160 2.20 -6.34 -16.19
CA GLU A 160 1.50 -6.25 -17.46
C GLU A 160 2.40 -6.86 -18.53
N LEU A 161 1.86 -7.82 -19.27
CA LEU A 161 2.53 -8.52 -20.35
C LEU A 161 1.66 -8.41 -21.60
N GLU A 162 2.24 -7.90 -22.67
CA GLU A 162 1.62 -7.82 -23.99
C GLU A 162 2.32 -8.79 -24.94
N PHE A 163 1.53 -9.50 -25.74
CA PHE A 163 2.00 -10.51 -26.70
C PHE A 163 1.68 -10.06 -28.12
N SER A 164 2.72 -9.90 -28.94
CA SER A 164 2.62 -9.59 -30.36
C SER A 164 3.60 -10.47 -31.14
N PRO A 165 3.13 -11.52 -31.84
CA PRO A 165 1.73 -11.92 -32.05
C PRO A 165 1.06 -12.50 -30.79
N SER A 166 -0.28 -12.56 -30.79
CA SER A 166 -1.06 -13.16 -29.70
C SER A 166 -0.72 -14.65 -29.51
N SER A 167 -0.73 -15.11 -28.25
CA SER A 167 -0.26 -16.45 -27.90
C SER A 167 -1.40 -17.43 -27.74
N SER A 168 -1.27 -18.62 -28.31
CA SER A 168 -2.19 -19.75 -28.10
C SER A 168 -1.88 -20.58 -26.84
N SER A 169 -0.84 -20.21 -26.09
CA SER A 169 -0.50 -20.90 -24.84
C SER A 169 -1.50 -20.55 -23.74
N PRO A 170 -1.78 -21.46 -22.80
CA PRO A 170 -2.68 -21.16 -21.68
C PRO A 170 -2.09 -20.06 -20.80
N ALA A 171 -2.97 -19.26 -20.17
CA ALA A 171 -2.58 -18.09 -19.37
C ALA A 171 -1.51 -18.39 -18.31
N VAL A 172 -1.54 -19.60 -17.73
CA VAL A 172 -0.59 -20.06 -16.70
C VAL A 172 0.86 -20.17 -17.20
N ASP A 173 1.05 -20.50 -18.48
CA ASP A 173 2.37 -20.64 -19.10
C ASP A 173 2.96 -19.30 -19.53
N LEU A 174 2.08 -18.31 -19.72
CA LEU A 174 2.42 -16.94 -20.06
C LEU A 174 2.72 -16.06 -18.84
N LEU A 175 2.62 -16.60 -17.62
CA LEU A 175 2.90 -15.86 -16.39
C LEU A 175 4.41 -15.59 -16.22
N PRO A 176 4.80 -14.39 -15.72
CA PRO A 176 6.20 -13.99 -15.62
C PRO A 176 6.95 -14.84 -14.60
N ALA A 177 8.23 -15.15 -14.84
CA ALA A 177 9.03 -16.03 -13.97
C ALA A 177 8.97 -15.64 -12.48
N THR A 178 8.97 -16.62 -11.58
CA THR A 178 8.86 -16.41 -10.12
C THR A 178 9.98 -15.54 -9.56
N SER A 179 11.14 -15.52 -10.21
CA SER A 179 12.27 -14.63 -9.88
C SER A 179 11.97 -13.14 -10.05
N THR A 180 10.95 -12.77 -10.81
CA THR A 180 10.56 -11.36 -11.07
C THR A 180 9.63 -10.78 -10.00
N ILE A 181 9.33 -11.51 -8.92
CA ILE A 181 8.38 -11.10 -7.88
C ILE A 181 8.66 -9.71 -7.27
N ASN A 182 9.94 -9.30 -7.20
CA ASN A 182 10.33 -8.03 -6.60
C ASN A 182 10.71 -6.96 -7.64
N THR A 183 10.52 -7.21 -8.94
CA THR A 183 10.89 -6.26 -10.00
C THR A 183 9.73 -5.40 -10.49
N TRP A 184 8.50 -5.86 -10.30
CA TRP A 184 7.31 -5.18 -10.80
C TRP A 184 6.89 -3.98 -9.92
N PRO A 185 6.25 -2.94 -10.49
CA PRO A 185 5.85 -1.75 -9.75
C PRO A 185 4.84 -2.06 -8.62
N GLU A 186 5.02 -1.38 -7.50
CA GLU A 186 4.13 -1.45 -6.33
C GLU A 186 2.92 -0.55 -6.53
N VAL A 187 1.73 -1.10 -6.30
CA VAL A 187 0.45 -0.37 -6.31
C VAL A 187 0.01 -0.06 -4.88
N ILE A 188 0.27 -0.98 -3.95
CA ILE A 188 0.05 -0.81 -2.51
C ILE A 188 1.34 -1.19 -1.78
N GLU A 189 1.81 -0.34 -0.87
CA GLU A 189 3.06 -0.51 -0.14
C GLU A 189 3.02 -1.66 0.89
N LEU A 190 1.92 -1.79 1.64
CA LEU A 190 1.78 -2.86 2.62
C LEU A 190 0.31 -3.26 2.76
N SER A 191 0.06 -4.55 2.54
CA SER A 191 -1.27 -5.15 2.59
C SER A 191 -1.26 -6.46 3.36
N GLN A 192 -2.35 -6.73 4.08
CA GLN A 192 -2.66 -8.01 4.70
C GLN A 192 -4.00 -8.52 4.15
N GLY A 193 -4.05 -9.79 3.75
CA GLY A 193 -5.26 -10.42 3.26
C GLY A 193 -6.22 -10.78 4.39
N LEU A 194 -7.52 -10.56 4.17
CA LEU A 194 -8.57 -10.89 5.15
C LEU A 194 -9.45 -12.08 4.74
N SER A 195 -9.20 -12.69 3.58
CA SER A 195 -9.88 -13.90 3.12
C SER A 195 -8.97 -15.11 3.36
N ASP A 196 -9.05 -15.71 4.55
CA ASP A 196 -8.13 -16.79 4.99
C ASP A 196 -6.65 -16.37 4.94
N GLY A 197 -6.38 -15.11 5.27
CA GLY A 197 -5.04 -14.52 5.19
C GLY A 197 -4.63 -14.12 3.77
N ARG A 198 -5.51 -14.25 2.77
CA ARG A 198 -5.26 -13.93 1.36
C ARG A 198 -6.05 -12.70 0.90
N LEU A 199 -5.55 -12.05 -0.15
CA LEU A 199 -6.09 -10.78 -0.63
C LEU A 199 -7.31 -10.94 -1.55
N PHE A 200 -7.30 -11.94 -2.43
CA PHE A 200 -8.33 -12.18 -3.43
C PHE A 200 -9.16 -13.41 -3.08
N HIS A 201 -10.47 -13.29 -3.16
CA HIS A 201 -11.44 -14.34 -2.89
C HIS A 201 -12.30 -14.55 -4.13
N ASN A 202 -12.39 -15.79 -4.61
CA ASN A 202 -13.26 -16.16 -5.71
C ASN A 202 -14.71 -16.18 -5.24
N PHE A 203 -15.57 -15.35 -5.83
CA PHE A 203 -16.97 -15.23 -5.48
C PHE A 203 -17.85 -15.71 -6.64
N TYR A 204 -18.41 -16.91 -6.49
CA TYR A 204 -19.26 -17.60 -7.46
C TYR A 204 -18.60 -17.87 -8.82
N GLY A 205 -17.26 -17.99 -8.87
CA GLY A 205 -16.51 -18.27 -10.10
C GLY A 205 -16.55 -17.15 -11.16
N ARG A 206 -17.20 -16.02 -10.89
CA ARG A 206 -17.43 -14.92 -11.85
C ARG A 206 -16.99 -13.56 -11.33
N SER A 207 -16.97 -13.40 -10.02
CA SER A 207 -16.55 -12.16 -9.37
C SER A 207 -15.35 -12.42 -8.49
N VAL A 208 -14.45 -11.46 -8.40
CA VAL A 208 -13.34 -11.48 -7.47
C VAL A 208 -13.59 -10.45 -6.39
N MET A 209 -13.70 -10.92 -5.15
CA MET A 209 -13.79 -10.07 -3.98
C MET A 209 -12.39 -9.85 -3.44
N VAL A 210 -11.98 -8.60 -3.35
CA VAL A 210 -10.72 -8.23 -2.72
C VAL A 210 -11.03 -7.81 -1.29
N LYS A 211 -10.44 -8.52 -0.32
CA LYS A 211 -10.53 -8.17 1.09
C LYS A 211 -9.13 -8.02 1.66
N GLY A 212 -8.78 -6.79 1.99
CA GLY A 212 -7.45 -6.49 2.48
C GLY A 212 -7.45 -5.39 3.52
N GLU A 213 -6.50 -5.48 4.41
CA GLU A 213 -6.12 -4.43 5.33
C GLU A 213 -4.88 -3.73 4.77
N ILE A 214 -4.99 -2.43 4.49
CA ILE A 214 -3.85 -1.62 4.04
C ILE A 214 -3.26 -0.93 5.25
N ILE A 215 -1.95 -1.10 5.42
CA ILE A 215 -1.22 -0.67 6.59
C ILE A 215 -0.18 0.34 6.14
N GLN A 216 -0.06 1.48 6.83
CA GLN A 216 1.00 2.45 6.55
C GLN A 216 1.75 2.74 7.85
N GLY A 217 2.99 2.26 7.93
CA GLY A 217 3.86 2.48 9.08
C GLY A 217 5.13 1.66 9.01
N ASP A 218 6.20 2.22 9.56
CA ASP A 218 7.43 1.48 9.84
C ASP A 218 7.10 0.53 11.00
N GLY A 219 7.29 -0.78 10.85
CA GLY A 219 6.89 -1.84 11.79
C GLY A 219 7.39 -1.70 13.25
N LYS A 220 8.07 -0.61 13.57
CA LYS A 220 8.71 -0.27 14.84
C LYS A 220 7.99 0.91 15.51
N GLY A 221 7.00 0.60 16.33
CA GLY A 221 6.53 1.45 17.44
C GLY A 221 5.86 2.80 17.12
N THR A 222 5.76 3.22 15.86
CA THR A 222 4.95 4.39 15.48
C THR A 222 3.51 3.98 15.21
N ARG A 223 2.55 4.85 15.57
CA ARG A 223 1.13 4.63 15.27
C ARG A 223 0.96 4.25 13.80
N MET A 224 0.43 3.05 13.58
CA MET A 224 0.06 2.55 12.26
C MET A 224 -1.31 3.12 11.92
N ALA A 225 -1.43 3.68 10.72
CA ALA A 225 -2.73 3.91 10.15
C ALA A 225 -3.13 2.63 9.43
N THR A 226 -4.33 2.15 9.72
CA THR A 226 -4.82 0.90 9.18
C THR A 226 -6.25 1.09 8.70
N ASN A 227 -6.57 0.57 7.52
CA ASN A 227 -7.92 0.59 7.00
C ASN A 227 -8.24 -0.74 6.31
N THR A 228 -9.41 -1.29 6.64
CA THR A 228 -9.96 -2.48 5.99
C THR A 228 -10.74 -2.05 4.75
N TYR A 229 -10.54 -2.76 3.65
CA TYR A 229 -11.25 -2.51 2.42
C TYR A 229 -11.77 -3.80 1.80
N ASN A 230 -13.04 -3.75 1.40
CA ASN A 230 -13.73 -4.82 0.71
C ASN A 230 -14.32 -4.25 -0.57
N PHE A 231 -13.97 -4.82 -1.72
CA PHE A 231 -14.62 -4.49 -2.97
C PHE A 231 -14.70 -5.70 -3.87
N THR A 232 -15.65 -5.67 -4.80
CA THR A 232 -15.89 -6.76 -5.73
C THR A 232 -15.71 -6.24 -7.13
N ILE A 233 -14.95 -6.98 -7.94
CA ILE A 233 -14.83 -6.76 -9.38
C ILE A 233 -15.43 -7.96 -10.11
N SER A 234 -16.04 -7.70 -11.26
CA SER A 234 -16.52 -8.74 -12.16
C SER A 234 -15.94 -8.43 -13.54
N PRO A 235 -15.07 -9.28 -14.09
CA PRO A 235 -14.69 -9.22 -15.49
C PRO A 235 -15.91 -9.37 -16.40
N ARG A 236 -15.77 -9.05 -17.69
CA ARG A 236 -16.89 -9.09 -18.62
C ARG A 236 -17.37 -10.50 -19.01
N GLY A 237 -16.59 -11.55 -18.75
CA GLY A 237 -16.91 -12.95 -19.08
C GLY A 237 -17.73 -13.69 -18.04
#